data_AF-A0A3C2EAG8-F1
#
_entry.id   AF-A0A3C2EAG8-F1
#
_cell.length_a   1.000
_cell.length_b   1.000
_cell.length_c   1.000
_cell.angle_alpha   90.00
_cell.angle_beta   90.00
_cell.angle_gamma   90.00
#
_symmetry.space_group_name_H-M   'P 1'
#
loop_
_entity.id
_entity.type
_entity.pdbx_description
1 polymer ?
#
loop_
_entity_poly.entity_id
_entity_poly.type
_entity_poly.pdbx_seq_one_letter_code
_entity_poly.pdbx_strand_id
1 'polypeptide(L)' 'NWESGEDVIVVPSLSDEDADKLFPKGYKKIKPYLRVTPQPNK' A
#
# COMPACT_ATOMS: atom_id res chain seq x y z
N ASN A 1 -9.98 7.44 -10.48
CA ASN A 1 -9.15 7.45 -11.69
C ASN A 1 -7.70 7.36 -11.26
N TRP A 2 -7.26 6.16 -10.88
CA TRP A 2 -5.87 5.95 -10.47
C TRP A 2 -4.99 5.87 -11.73
N GLU A 3 -3.86 6.58 -11.71
CA GLU A 3 -2.87 6.56 -12.79
C GLU A 3 -1.61 5.81 -12.36
N SER A 4 -0.97 5.13 -13.31
CA SER A 4 0.26 4.36 -13.08
C SER A 4 1.39 5.25 -12.57
N GLY A 5 1.71 5.14 -11.28
CA GLY A 5 2.69 5.95 -10.56
C GLY A 5 2.13 6.61 -9.30
N GLU A 6 0.81 6.64 -9.13
CA GLU A 6 0.16 7.14 -7.91
C GLU A 6 0.09 6.08 -6.80
N ASP A 7 -0.17 6.54 -5.57
CA ASP A 7 -0.32 5.68 -4.40
C ASP A 7 -1.41 4.62 -4.63
N VAL A 8 -1.06 3.36 -4.41
CA VAL A 8 -1.97 2.22 -4.48
C VAL A 8 -2.55 1.93 -3.11
N ILE A 9 -3.80 1.47 -3.08
CA ILE A 9 -4.46 1.07 -1.85
C ILE A 9 -4.04 -0.36 -1.53
N VAL A 10 -3.50 -0.60 -0.34
CA VAL A 10 -3.22 -1.95 0.14
C VAL A 10 -4.53 -2.60 0.54
N VAL A 11 -4.82 -3.74 -0.07
CA VAL A 11 -6.01 -4.51 0.25
C VAL A 11 -6.00 -4.89 1.74
N PRO A 12 -7.13 -4.73 2.45
CA PRO A 12 -7.21 -5.03 3.88
C PRO A 12 -7.04 -6.52 4.19
N SER A 13 -7.17 -7.39 3.19
CA SER A 13 -6.86 -8.82 3.25
C SER A 13 -5.37 -9.14 3.36
N LEU A 14 -4.48 -8.15 3.12
CA LEU A 14 -3.04 -8.33 3.29
C LEU A 14 -2.65 -8.12 4.76
N SER A 15 -1.97 -9.11 5.33
CA SER A 15 -1.37 -9.02 6.66
C SER A 15 -0.28 -7.96 6.70
N ASP A 16 -0.07 -7.33 7.86
CA ASP A 16 0.94 -6.29 8.01
C ASP A 16 2.36 -6.81 7.71
N GLU A 17 2.65 -8.08 8.02
CA GLU A 17 3.95 -8.72 7.72
C GLU A 17 4.23 -8.86 6.21
N ASP A 18 3.21 -9.23 5.43
CA ASP A 18 3.31 -9.31 3.97
C ASP A 18 3.35 -7.92 3.34
N ALA A 19 2.63 -6.96 3.93
CA ALA A 19 2.69 -5.56 3.54
C ALA A 19 4.09 -4.98 3.75
N ASP A 20 4.75 -5.28 4.87
CA ASP A 20 6.13 -4.84 5.13
C ASP A 20 7.14 -5.46 4.15
N LYS A 21 6.95 -6.73 3.77
CA LYS A 21 7.79 -7.40 2.75
C LYS A 21 7.57 -6.84 1.34
N LEU A 22 6.32 -6.58 0.97
CA LEU A 22 5.95 -6.13 -0.38
C LEU A 22 6.11 -4.62 -0.57
N PHE A 23 5.99 -3.85 0.51
CA PHE A 23 6.11 -2.39 0.53
C PHE A 23 7.22 -1.92 1.48
N PRO A 24 8.50 -2.20 1.19
CA PRO A 24 9.61 -1.78 2.03
C PRO A 24 9.78 -0.25 2.10
N LYS A 25 9.14 0.50 1.19
CA LYS A 25 9.07 1.98 1.21
C LYS A 25 8.11 2.51 2.29
N GLY A 26 7.35 1.62 2.94
CA GLY A 26 6.37 1.95 3.97
C GLY A 26 5.00 2.31 3.38
N TYR A 27 3.95 2.10 4.18
CA TYR A 27 2.56 2.40 3.82
C TYR A 27 1.93 3.33 4.88
N LYS A 28 1.06 4.24 4.44
CA LYS A 28 0.29 5.12 5.31
C LYS A 28 -1.06 4.51 5.63
N LYS A 29 -1.30 4.19 6.91
CA LYS A 29 -2.63 3.82 7.45
C LYS A 29 -3.44 5.11 7.70
N ILE A 30 -4.30 5.49 6.75
CA ILE A 30 -5.27 6.59 6.98
C ILE A 30 -6.46 6.05 7.78
N LYS A 31 -6.92 4.85 7.47
CA LYS A 31 -7.98 4.13 8.20
C LYS A 31 -7.58 2.66 8.37
N PRO A 32 -8.15 1.91 9.33
CA PRO A 32 -7.85 0.48 9.51
C PRO A 32 -8.01 -0.35 8.23
N TYR A 33 -8.94 0.05 7.36
CA TYR A 33 -9.22 -0.56 6.06
C TYR A 33 -8.66 0.22 4.86
N LEU A 34 -8.09 1.41 5.07
CA LEU A 34 -7.58 2.27 3.99
C LEU A 34 -6.12 2.59 4.25
N ARG A 35 -5.27 1.73 3.70
CA ARG A 35 -3.82 1.86 3.68
C ARG A 35 -3.42 2.28 2.28
N VAL A 36 -2.58 3.30 2.16
CA VAL A 36 -2.07 3.79 0.88
C VAL A 36 -0.56 3.63 0.87
N THR A 37 -0.02 3.10 -0.20
CA THR A 37 1.41 2.87 -0.36
C THR A 37 1.85 3.32 -1.74
N PRO A 38 3.01 3.96 -1.89
CA PRO A 38 3.52 4.30 -3.20
C PRO A 38 3.73 3.02 -4.01
N GLN A 39 3.40 3.06 -5.31
CA GLN A 39 3.50 1.90 -6.18
C GLN A 39 4.94 1.32 -6.14
N PRO A 40 5.11 0.03 -5.78
CA PRO A 40 6.44 -0.56 -5.59
C PRO A 40 7.23 -0.75 -6.90
N ASN A 41 6.54 -0.71 -8.06
CA ASN A 41 7.10 -1.02 -9.38
C ASN A 41 7.75 0.19 -10.09
N LYS A 42 8.14 1.24 -9.36
CA LYS A 42 8.92 2.37 -9.88
C LYS A 42 9.89 2.93 -8.85
#